data_AF-A0A3D8I2U5-F1
#
_entry.id   AF-A0A3D8I2U5-F1
#
_cell.length_a   1.000
_cell.length_b   1.000
_cell.length_c   1.000
_cell.angle_alpha   90.00
_cell.angle_beta   90.00
_cell.angle_gamma   90.00
#
_symmetry.space_group_name_H-M   'P 1'
#
loop_
_entity.id
_entity.type
_entity.pdbx_description
1 polymer ?
#
loop_
_entity_poly.entity_id
_entity_poly.type
_entity_poly.pdbx_seq_one_letter_code
_entity_poly.pdbx_strand_id
1 'polypeptide(L)'
;PCTSCGECCKHITHIEALSDFDMGNGICKFLDIHTNQCLIYETRPEICKIDVMYENYFRATYTKKRFYELNANACNLMQEKANIHSQYRVHIQ
;
A
#
# COMPACT_ATOMS: atom_id res chain seq x y z
N PRO A 1 0.95 1.58 -7.63
CA PRO A 1 2.34 1.06 -7.46
C PRO A 1 2.89 1.41 -6.07
N CYS A 2 3.69 0.51 -5.48
CA CYS A 2 4.45 0.84 -4.26
C CYS A 2 5.61 1.75 -4.63
N THR A 3 5.84 2.83 -3.88
CA THR A 3 6.98 3.75 -4.06
C THR A 3 8.06 3.56 -3.00
N SER A 4 7.95 2.51 -2.19
CA SER A 4 8.88 2.20 -1.09
C SER A 4 9.01 3.33 -0.05
N CYS A 5 7.97 4.15 0.11
CA CYS A 5 7.90 5.13 1.21
C CYS A 5 7.62 4.50 2.58
N GLY A 6 7.12 3.26 2.60
CA GLY A 6 6.82 2.49 3.83
C GLY A 6 5.46 2.77 4.46
N GLU A 7 4.75 3.83 4.07
CA GLU A 7 3.56 4.30 4.80
C GLU A 7 2.40 3.29 4.86
N CYS A 8 2.13 2.55 3.78
CA CYS A 8 1.09 1.50 3.83
C CYS A 8 1.48 0.33 4.75
N CYS A 9 2.78 0.05 4.90
CA CYS A 9 3.27 -1.02 5.77
C CYS A 9 3.34 -0.60 7.25
N LYS A 10 3.29 0.71 7.54
CA LYS A 10 3.30 1.28 8.90
C LYS A 10 1.91 1.52 9.49
N HIS A 11 0.85 1.31 8.69
CA HIS A 11 -0.53 1.62 9.07
C HIS A 11 -1.48 0.45 8.74
N ILE A 12 -1.09 -0.77 9.12
CA ILE A 12 -1.88 -1.97 8.83
C ILE A 12 -2.92 -2.33 9.90
N THR A 13 -2.96 -1.62 11.04
CA THR A 13 -3.84 -1.92 12.19
C THR A 13 -5.31 -2.08 11.81
N HIS A 14 -5.79 -1.35 10.80
CA HIS A 14 -7.20 -1.37 10.40
C HIS A 14 -7.51 -2.37 9.28
N ILE A 15 -6.55 -3.21 8.91
CA ILE A 15 -6.67 -4.18 7.83
C ILE A 15 -6.70 -5.59 8.45
N GLU A 16 -7.91 -6.10 8.70
CA GLU A 16 -8.13 -7.40 9.35
C GLU A 16 -7.35 -8.55 8.68
N ALA A 17 -7.30 -8.56 7.34
CA ALA A 17 -6.58 -9.56 6.55
C ALA A 17 -5.05 -9.51 6.73
N LEU A 18 -4.52 -8.47 7.39
CA LEU A 18 -3.10 -8.30 7.71
C LEU A 18 -2.82 -8.40 9.22
N SER A 19 -3.79 -8.81 10.04
CA SER A 19 -3.62 -8.93 11.50
C SER A 19 -2.41 -9.79 11.90
N ASP A 20 -2.17 -10.92 11.24
CA ASP A 20 -1.00 -11.78 11.45
C ASP A 20 0.35 -11.15 11.06
N PHE A 21 0.31 -10.00 10.38
CA PHE A 21 1.47 -9.24 9.97
C PHE A 21 1.77 -8.09 10.93
N ASP A 22 0.83 -7.68 11.77
CA ASP A 22 0.98 -6.60 12.74
C ASP A 22 1.74 -7.10 13.99
N MET A 23 2.76 -6.36 14.40
CA MET A 23 3.52 -6.62 15.63
C MET A 23 2.85 -6.04 16.89
N GLY A 24 1.61 -5.57 16.78
CA GLY A 24 0.85 -4.90 17.85
C GLY A 24 1.03 -3.39 17.88
N ASN A 25 1.69 -2.81 16.87
CA ASN A 25 1.97 -1.37 16.76
C ASN A 25 1.54 -0.78 15.41
N GLY A 26 0.84 -1.54 14.58
CA GLY A 26 0.40 -1.15 13.24
C GLY A 26 1.46 -1.28 12.16
N ILE A 27 2.67 -1.75 12.50
CA ILE A 27 3.76 -1.94 11.54
C ILE A 27 3.83 -3.40 11.15
N CYS A 28 3.83 -3.64 9.84
CA CYS A 28 4.05 -4.95 9.24
C CYS A 28 5.42 -5.51 9.61
N LYS A 29 5.47 -6.73 10.15
CA LYS A 29 6.70 -7.44 10.55
C LYS A 29 7.71 -7.67 9.42
N PHE A 30 7.29 -7.55 8.15
CA PHE A 30 8.16 -7.67 6.99
C PHE A 30 8.61 -6.32 6.41
N LEU A 31 8.34 -5.20 7.09
CA LEU A 31 8.92 -3.92 6.73
C LEU A 31 10.36 -3.83 7.24
N ASP A 32 11.32 -3.63 6.34
CA ASP A 32 12.65 -3.19 6.73
C ASP A 32 12.58 -1.70 7.12
N ILE A 33 12.72 -1.41 8.42
CA ILE A 33 12.61 -0.05 8.95
C ILE A 33 13.76 0.88 8.53
N HIS A 34 14.88 0.33 8.06
CA HIS A 34 16.03 1.13 7.61
C HIS A 34 15.86 1.58 6.17
N THR A 35 15.26 0.72 5.32
CA THR A 35 15.12 0.99 3.88
C THR A 35 13.69 1.27 3.43
N ASN A 36 12.70 1.08 4.31
CA ASN A 36 11.25 1.09 4.02
C ASN A 36 10.81 0.06 2.96
N GLN A 37 11.64 -0.92 2.65
CA GLN A 37 11.32 -1.98 1.70
C GLN A 37 10.57 -3.13 2.35
N CYS A 38 9.70 -3.79 1.58
CA CYS A 38 9.06 -5.02 2.01
C CYS A 38 9.99 -6.20 1.77
N LEU A 39 10.33 -6.94 2.82
CA LEU A 39 11.21 -8.12 2.76
C LEU A 39 10.62 -9.29 1.97
N ILE A 40 9.29 -9.29 1.76
CA ILE A 40 8.57 -10.31 1.00
C ILE A 40 7.85 -9.70 -0.21
N TYR A 41 8.40 -8.65 -0.83
CA TYR A 41 7.68 -7.86 -1.84
C TYR A 41 7.07 -8.72 -2.96
N GLU A 42 7.80 -9.70 -3.50
CA GLU A 42 7.30 -10.58 -4.57
C GLU A 42 6.17 -11.51 -4.09
N THR A 43 6.31 -12.04 -2.87
CA THR A 43 5.36 -12.98 -2.25
C THR A 43 4.34 -12.31 -1.34
N ARG A 44 4.25 -10.97 -1.36
CA ARG A 44 3.32 -10.20 -0.53
C ARG A 44 1.87 -10.65 -0.74
N PRO A 45 1.02 -10.56 0.29
CA PRO A 45 -0.38 -11.00 0.20
C PRO A 45 -1.16 -10.21 -0.86
N GLU A 46 -2.24 -10.80 -1.37
CA GLU A 46 -3.06 -10.20 -2.45
C GLU A 46 -3.54 -8.79 -2.12
N ILE A 47 -3.93 -8.53 -0.87
CA ILE A 47 -4.37 -7.22 -0.41
C ILE A 47 -3.32 -6.11 -0.60
N CYS A 48 -2.04 -6.48 -0.63
CA CYS A 48 -0.91 -5.58 -0.91
C CYS A 48 -0.57 -5.48 -2.41
N LYS A 49 -1.32 -6.15 -3.29
CA LYS A 49 -1.13 -6.19 -4.75
C LYS A 49 -2.30 -5.49 -5.43
N ILE A 50 -2.14 -4.20 -5.73
CA ILE A 50 -3.19 -3.34 -6.33
C ILE A 50 -3.83 -4.00 -7.57
N ASP A 51 -3.03 -4.56 -8.46
CA ASP A 51 -3.54 -5.17 -9.69
C ASP A 51 -4.37 -6.42 -9.41
N VAL A 52 -3.92 -7.27 -8.48
CA VAL A 52 -4.66 -8.46 -8.06
C VAL A 52 -5.98 -8.05 -7.39
N MET A 53 -5.94 -7.04 -6.53
CA MET A 53 -7.15 -6.52 -5.90
C MET A 53 -8.15 -5.99 -6.92
N TYR A 54 -7.66 -5.29 -7.95
CA TYR A 54 -8.51 -4.84 -9.05
C TYR A 54 -9.19 -6.02 -9.74
N GLU A 55 -8.41 -6.96 -10.25
CA GLU A 55 -8.92 -8.07 -11.05
C GLU A 55 -9.88 -8.97 -10.26
N ASN A 56 -9.58 -9.25 -8.98
CA ASN A 56 -10.37 -10.19 -8.18
C ASN A 56 -11.59 -9.55 -7.52
N TYR A 57 -11.53 -8.27 -7.12
CA TYR A 57 -12.56 -7.68 -6.25
C TYR A 57 -13.22 -6.42 -6.81
N PHE A 58 -12.52 -5.63 -7.64
CA PHE A 58 -12.99 -4.28 -8.01
C PHE A 58 -13.31 -4.09 -9.50
N ARG A 59 -12.95 -5.04 -10.37
CA ARG A 59 -13.16 -4.92 -11.82
C ARG A 59 -14.62 -4.74 -12.24
N ALA A 60 -15.56 -5.27 -11.45
CA ALA A 60 -17.00 -5.13 -11.70
C ALA A 60 -17.55 -3.76 -11.28
N THR A 61 -16.82 -3.03 -10.43
CA THR A 61 -17.27 -1.74 -9.85
C THR A 61 -16.58 -0.55 -10.49
N TYR A 62 -15.31 -0.67 -10.84
CA TYR A 62 -14.50 0.42 -11.36
C TYR A 62 -13.83 0.06 -12.68
N THR A 63 -13.62 1.07 -13.53
CA THR A 63 -12.60 0.95 -14.59
C THR A 63 -11.22 0.85 -13.95
N LYS A 64 -10.30 0.17 -14.63
CA LYS A 64 -8.91 0.02 -14.16
C LYS A 64 -8.25 1.37 -13.86
N LYS A 65 -8.40 2.33 -14.78
CA LYS A 65 -7.91 3.70 -14.60
C LYS A 65 -8.48 4.35 -13.34
N ARG A 66 -9.80 4.31 -13.14
CA ARG A 66 -10.44 4.92 -11.98
C ARG A 66 -9.98 4.30 -10.66
N PHE A 67 -9.86 2.98 -10.62
CA PHE A 67 -9.36 2.28 -9.43
C PHE A 67 -7.92 2.68 -9.09
N TYR A 68 -7.05 2.83 -10.10
CA TYR A 68 -5.68 3.27 -9.90
C TYR A 68 -5.57 4.72 -9.44
N GLU A 69 -6.38 5.63 -9.99
CA GLU A 69 -6.46 7.02 -9.52
C GLU A 69 -6.86 7.09 -8.04
N LEU A 70 -7.88 6.32 -7.63
CA LEU A 70 -8.32 6.27 -6.23
C LEU A 70 -7.21 5.74 -5.31
N ASN A 71 -6.51 4.67 -5.70
CA ASN A 71 -5.38 4.14 -4.95
C ASN A 71 -4.21 5.13 -4.86
N ALA A 72 -3.87 5.81 -5.97
CA ALA A 72 -2.83 6.82 -5.99
C ALA A 72 -3.17 8.01 -5.09
N ASN A 73 -4.41 8.49 -5.12
CA ASN A 73 -4.89 9.57 -4.26
C ASN A 73 -4.79 9.20 -2.77
N ALA A 74 -5.24 8.00 -2.40
CA ALA A 74 -5.11 7.51 -1.03
C ALA A 74 -3.64 7.39 -0.60
N CYS A 75 -2.77 6.84 -1.45
CA CYS A 75 -1.33 6.72 -1.21
C CYS A 75 -0.68 8.10 -0.99
N ASN A 76 -0.94 9.05 -1.89
CA ASN A 76 -0.39 10.40 -1.82
C ASN A 76 -0.86 11.14 -0.56
N LEU A 77 -2.14 11.00 -0.19
CA LEU A 77 -2.68 11.60 1.03
C LEU A 77 -2.00 11.05 2.29
N MET A 78 -1.74 9.73 2.35
CA MET A 78 -1.00 9.13 3.46
C MET A 78 0.43 9.68 3.53
N GLN A 79 1.12 9.74 2.39
CA GLN A 79 2.47 10.30 2.31
C GLN A 79 2.52 11.76 2.76
N GLU A 80 1.53 12.58 2.37
CA GLU A 80 1.45 13.99 2.79
C GLU A 80 1.25 14.12 4.30
N LYS A 81 0.33 13.36 4.88
CA LYS A 81 0.09 13.34 6.33
C LYS A 81 1.35 12.94 7.12
N ALA A 82 2.14 12.04 6.56
CA ALA A 82 3.41 11.58 7.15
C ALA A 82 4.61 12.47 6.78
N ASN A 83 4.41 13.60 6.08
CA ASN A 83 5.46 14.51 5.62
C ASN A 83 6.54 13.81 4.76
N ILE A 84 6.16 12.78 4.02
CA ILE A 84 7.04 12.07 3.09
C ILE A 84 7.32 12.95 1.86
N HIS A 85 8.60 13.04 1.51
CA HIS A 85 9.10 13.83 0.37
C HIS A 85 8.30 13.57 -0.91
N SER A 86 8.06 14.61 -1.68
CA SER A 86 7.21 14.58 -2.89
C SER A 86 7.72 13.62 -3.98
N GLN A 87 9.00 13.23 -3.94
CA GLN A 87 9.57 12.24 -4.86
C GLN A 87 8.86 10.87 -4.81
N TYR A 88 8.16 10.57 -3.71
CA TYR A 88 7.44 9.30 -3.54
C TYR A 88 6.00 9.33 -4.06
N ARG A 89 5.53 10.47 -4.59
CA ARG A 89 4.16 10.61 -5.07
C ARG A 89 3.90 9.69 -6.26
N VAL A 90 2.72 9.10 -6.26
CA VAL A 90 2.21 8.27 -7.35
C VAL A 90 1.46 9.16 -8.33
N HIS A 91 1.90 9.14 -9.59
CA HIS A 91 1.23 9.81 -10.69
C HIS A 91 0.66 8.75 -11.64
N ILE A 92 -0.65 8.82 -11.90
CA ILE A 92 -1.32 7.96 -12.89
C ILE A 92 -1.33 8.71 -14.22
N GLN A 93 -0.84 8.05 -15.27
CA GLN A 93 -0.88 8.54 -16.66
C GLN A 93 -2.22 8.16 -17.32
#